data_AF-A0A3C1SPJ8-F1
#
_entry.id   AF-A0A3C1SPJ8-F1
#
_cell.length_a   1.000
_cell.length_b   1.000
_cell.length_c   1.000
_cell.angle_alpha   90.00
_cell.angle_beta   90.00
_cell.angle_gamma   90.00
#
_symmetry.space_group_name_H-M   'P 1'
#
loop_
_entity.id
_entity.type
_entity.pdbx_description
1 polymer ?
#
loop_
_entity_poly.entity_id
_entity_poly.type
_entity_poly.pdbx_seq_one_letter_code
_entity_poly.pdbx_strand_id
1 'polypeptide(L)'
;MANAEILHRYREFTAPASDSGALLIDLPLDGARPDAEIKATMRRPELFRDGLLVLGEVLRSDLRHQAQDRADYLAYLLKQGKRANQAVWDAQKAFLAAKYGEATQQEAPLDPLFTVGADGISIEVFSRDESTYARLHLKAGAAYQAEAFTAGTSHL
;
A
#
# COMPACT_ATOMS: atom_id res chain seq x y z
N MET A 1 3.63 19.71 25.73
CA MET A 1 3.06 18.59 24.96
C MET A 1 4.14 17.53 24.88
N ALA A 2 3.90 16.34 25.42
CA ALA A 2 4.89 15.27 25.37
C ALA A 2 4.97 14.75 23.93
N ASN A 3 6.16 14.79 23.32
CA ASN A 3 6.38 14.15 22.02
C ASN A 3 6.30 12.64 22.23
N ALA A 4 5.31 12.00 21.60
CA ALA A 4 5.27 10.55 21.49
C ALA A 4 6.15 10.15 20.29
N GLU A 5 7.21 9.40 20.55
CA GLU A 5 8.05 8.81 19.51
C GLU A 5 7.42 7.47 19.11
N ILE A 6 7.00 7.35 17.85
CA ILE A 6 6.42 6.12 17.30
C ILE A 6 7.56 5.36 16.59
N LEU A 7 8.02 4.28 17.21
CA LEU A 7 9.03 3.39 16.64
C LEU A 7 8.34 2.27 15.84
N HIS A 8 8.22 2.44 14.52
CA HIS A 8 7.81 1.35 13.64
C HIS A 8 8.96 0.37 13.46
N ARG A 9 8.83 -0.84 14.01
CA ARG A 9 9.78 -1.93 13.75
C ARG A 9 9.10 -2.97 12.90
N TYR A 10 9.17 -2.80 11.58
CA TYR A 10 8.72 -3.83 10.65
C TYR A 10 9.50 -5.11 10.87
N ARG A 11 8.79 -6.24 10.92
CA ARG A 11 9.41 -7.56 10.89
C ARG A 11 10.16 -7.76 9.57
N GLU A 12 11.28 -8.49 9.58
CA GLU A 12 11.97 -8.84 8.34
C GLU A 12 11.01 -9.61 7.42
N PHE A 13 10.97 -9.20 6.14
CA PHE A 13 10.13 -9.84 5.15
C PHE A 13 10.58 -11.28 4.91
N THR A 14 9.69 -12.25 5.20
CA THR A 14 9.88 -13.64 4.78
C THR A 14 9.30 -13.82 3.39
N ALA A 15 10.12 -14.21 2.42
CA ALA A 15 9.63 -14.51 1.07
C ALA A 15 8.55 -15.61 1.12
N PRO A 16 7.48 -15.51 0.31
CA PRO A 16 6.45 -16.54 0.24
C PRO A 16 7.10 -17.88 -0.11
N ALA A 17 6.98 -18.85 0.79
CA ALA A 17 7.40 -20.21 0.56
C ALA A 17 6.15 -21.06 0.32
N SER A 18 6.17 -21.84 -0.78
CA SER A 18 5.21 -22.91 -0.99
C SER A 18 5.93 -24.24 -0.88
N ASP A 19 5.68 -24.97 0.20
CA ASP A 19 5.84 -26.42 0.18
C ASP A 19 4.48 -27.03 -0.18
N SER A 20 4.50 -28.14 -0.90
CA SER A 20 3.37 -28.89 -1.42
C SER A 20 2.13 -28.94 -0.48
N GLY A 21 1.26 -27.93 -0.58
CA GLY A 21 0.01 -27.81 0.17
C GLY A 21 -0.11 -26.65 1.18
N ALA A 22 0.99 -25.95 1.49
CA ALA A 22 1.00 -24.83 2.43
C ALA A 22 1.45 -23.52 1.75
N LEU A 23 0.72 -22.43 2.00
CA LEU A 23 1.10 -21.09 1.58
C LEU A 23 1.40 -20.27 2.83
N LEU A 24 2.67 -19.88 3.00
CA LEU A 24 3.05 -18.90 4.02
C LEU A 24 2.92 -17.50 3.43
N ILE A 25 2.05 -16.69 4.03
CA ILE A 25 1.96 -15.25 3.75
C ILE A 25 2.47 -14.54 4.98
N ASP A 26 3.66 -13.94 4.88
CA ASP A 26 4.17 -13.05 5.90
C ASP A 26 3.81 -11.61 5.52
N LEU A 27 3.10 -10.93 6.41
CA LEU A 27 2.84 -9.51 6.30
C LEU A 27 3.82 -8.83 7.26
N PRO A 28 4.80 -8.04 6.76
CA PRO A 28 5.73 -7.32 7.61
C PRO A 28 4.97 -6.17 8.28
N LEU A 29 4.33 -6.49 9.39
CA LEU A 29 3.50 -5.58 10.17
C LEU A 29 4.33 -4.99 11.32
N ASP A 30 3.75 -4.05 12.06
CA ASP A 30 4.39 -3.43 13.22
C ASP A 30 4.70 -4.47 14.32
N GLY A 31 5.99 -4.79 14.49
CA GLY A 31 6.50 -5.75 15.47
C GLY A 31 6.50 -5.26 16.92
N ALA A 32 6.01 -4.05 17.20
CA ALA A 32 5.80 -3.57 18.56
C ALA A 32 4.58 -4.20 19.26
N ARG A 33 3.74 -4.95 18.52
CA ARG A 33 2.48 -5.54 19.00
C ARG A 33 2.57 -7.06 19.20
N PRO A 34 1.74 -7.66 20.08
CA PRO A 34 1.65 -9.12 20.16
C PRO A 34 1.24 -9.71 18.81
N ASP A 35 1.89 -10.81 18.45
CA ASP A 35 1.72 -11.45 17.14
C ASP A 35 0.26 -11.86 16.89
N ALA A 36 -0.35 -11.27 15.85
CA ALA A 36 -1.60 -11.76 15.29
C ALA A 36 -1.28 -12.88 14.29
N GLU A 37 -1.48 -14.13 14.70
CA GLU A 37 -1.13 -15.30 13.90
C GLU A 37 -2.37 -16.14 13.62
N ILE A 38 -2.42 -16.75 12.44
CA ILE A 38 -3.40 -17.78 12.12
C ILE A 38 -2.76 -18.90 11.30
N LYS A 39 -3.07 -20.14 11.70
CA LYS A 39 -2.82 -21.34 10.91
C LYS A 39 -4.15 -21.95 10.52
N ALA A 40 -4.39 -22.07 9.22
CA ALA A 40 -5.68 -22.52 8.69
C ALA A 40 -5.56 -23.25 7.37
N THR A 41 -6.48 -24.19 7.15
CA THR A 41 -6.72 -24.80 5.84
C THR A 41 -7.77 -23.99 5.08
N MET A 42 -7.43 -23.50 3.89
CA MET A 42 -8.34 -22.73 3.05
C MET A 42 -9.38 -23.64 2.40
N ARG A 43 -10.67 -23.32 2.55
CA ARG A 43 -11.76 -24.05 1.88
C ARG A 43 -12.05 -23.50 0.48
N ARG A 44 -11.84 -22.19 0.30
CA ARG A 44 -12.11 -21.45 -0.95
C ARG A 44 -10.91 -20.59 -1.36
N PRO A 45 -9.78 -21.21 -1.74
CA PRO A 45 -8.54 -20.49 -2.06
C PRO A 45 -8.70 -19.51 -3.23
N GLU A 46 -9.59 -19.80 -4.18
CA GLU A 46 -9.89 -18.94 -5.33
C GLU A 46 -10.48 -17.59 -4.91
N LEU A 47 -11.44 -17.59 -3.98
CA LEU A 47 -12.05 -16.35 -3.49
C LEU A 47 -11.06 -15.50 -2.70
N PHE A 48 -10.17 -16.15 -1.96
CA PHE A 48 -9.12 -15.46 -1.22
C PHE A 48 -8.13 -14.79 -2.18
N ARG A 49 -7.67 -15.53 -3.19
CA ARG A 49 -6.79 -14.98 -4.24
C ARG A 49 -7.42 -13.79 -4.93
N ASP A 50 -8.65 -13.92 -5.40
CA ASP A 50 -9.34 -12.86 -6.13
C ASP A 50 -9.60 -11.64 -5.24
N GLY A 51 -9.96 -11.88 -3.97
CA GLY A 51 -10.09 -10.83 -2.97
C GLY A 51 -8.77 -10.06 -2.74
N LEU A 52 -7.64 -10.77 -2.60
CA LEU A 52 -6.32 -10.15 -2.48
C LEU A 52 -5.93 -9.34 -3.72
N LEU A 53 -6.25 -9.84 -4.92
CA LEU A 53 -5.99 -9.10 -6.16
C LEU A 53 -6.76 -7.78 -6.18
N VAL A 54 -8.04 -7.79 -5.79
CA VAL A 54 -8.86 -6.57 -5.69
C VAL A 54 -8.31 -5.59 -4.66
N LEU A 55 -7.92 -6.07 -3.47
CA LEU A 55 -7.27 -5.21 -2.46
C LEU A 55 -5.97 -4.59 -3.00
N GLY A 56 -5.19 -5.35 -3.77
CA GLY A 56 -3.97 -4.84 -4.40
C GLY A 56 -4.24 -3.71 -5.40
N GLU A 57 -5.34 -3.76 -6.15
CA GLU A 57 -5.74 -2.67 -7.05
C GLU A 57 -6.20 -1.43 -6.27
N VAL A 58 -6.94 -1.60 -5.18
CA VAL A 58 -7.33 -0.49 -4.29
C VAL A 58 -6.10 0.17 -3.66
N LEU A 59 -5.20 -0.62 -3.08
CA LEU A 59 -3.97 -0.16 -2.43
C LEU A 59 -3.10 0.69 -3.37
N ARG A 60 -3.02 0.32 -4.66
CA ARG A 60 -2.24 1.05 -5.67
C ARG A 60 -2.99 2.23 -6.30
N SER A 61 -4.31 2.27 -6.15
CA SER A 61 -5.12 3.32 -6.77
C SER A 61 -4.75 4.70 -6.22
N ASP A 62 -4.82 5.70 -7.08
CA ASP A 62 -4.55 7.10 -6.77
C ASP A 62 -5.48 7.94 -7.65
N LEU A 63 -6.49 8.56 -7.04
CA LEU A 63 -7.50 9.36 -7.73
C LEU A 63 -7.11 10.85 -7.80
N ARG A 64 -5.91 11.21 -7.37
CA ARG A 64 -5.41 12.58 -7.52
C ARG A 64 -5.23 12.92 -8.98
N HIS A 65 -5.45 14.20 -9.30
CA HIS A 65 -5.28 14.70 -10.64
C HIS A 65 -3.81 14.54 -11.10
N GLN A 66 -3.60 13.68 -12.11
CA GLN A 66 -2.31 13.56 -12.78
C GLN A 66 -2.21 14.64 -13.87
N ALA A 67 -1.40 15.67 -13.60
CA ALA A 67 -1.17 16.72 -14.58
C ALA A 67 -0.55 16.12 -15.86
N GLN A 68 -1.17 16.40 -17.01
CA GLN A 68 -0.69 15.91 -18.30
C GLN A 68 0.78 16.29 -18.50
N ASP A 69 1.60 15.35 -18.93
CA ASP A 69 2.97 15.64 -19.28
C ASP A 69 3.00 16.56 -20.51
N ARG A 70 3.48 17.79 -20.30
CA ARG A 70 3.62 18.80 -21.34
C ARG A 70 5.08 18.97 -21.75
N ALA A 71 5.98 18.08 -21.33
CA ALA A 71 7.41 18.16 -21.64
C ALA A 71 7.66 18.28 -23.16
N ASP A 72 6.97 17.48 -23.98
CA ASP A 72 7.12 17.53 -25.45
C ASP A 72 6.63 18.86 -26.03
N TYR A 73 5.51 19.39 -25.52
CA TYR A 73 4.98 20.69 -25.94
C TYR A 73 5.91 21.83 -25.52
N LEU A 74 6.48 21.76 -24.33
CA LEU A 74 7.46 22.71 -23.83
C LEU A 74 8.76 22.64 -24.64
N ALA A 75 9.26 21.44 -24.96
CA ALA A 75 10.42 21.24 -25.82
C ALA A 75 10.18 21.78 -27.24
N TYR A 76 8.97 21.62 -27.77
CA TYR A 76 8.55 22.21 -29.04
C TYR A 76 8.54 23.76 -28.98
N LEU A 77 8.00 24.36 -27.92
CA LEU A 77 8.00 25.82 -27.74
C LEU A 77 9.41 26.40 -27.61
N LEU A 78 10.32 25.68 -26.92
CA LEU A 78 11.73 26.05 -26.82
C LEU A 78 12.42 26.03 -28.19
N LYS A 79 12.18 24.99 -29.00
CA LYS A 79 12.69 24.90 -30.38
C LYS A 79 12.17 25.99 -31.30
N GLN A 80 10.94 26.48 -31.07
CA GLN A 80 10.32 27.55 -31.85
C GLN A 80 10.87 28.96 -31.52
N GLY A 81 11.75 29.10 -30.53
CA GLY A 81 12.43 30.38 -30.25
C GLY A 81 11.51 31.50 -29.74
N LYS A 82 10.29 31.16 -29.30
CA LYS A 82 9.46 32.12 -28.55
C LYS A 82 10.18 32.42 -27.24
N ARG A 83 10.87 33.56 -27.19
CA ARG A 83 11.65 34.05 -26.05
C ARG A 83 10.75 34.13 -24.82
N ALA A 84 10.73 33.06 -24.03
CA ALA A 84 10.29 33.12 -22.66
C ALA A 84 11.19 34.13 -21.95
N ASN A 85 10.60 35.14 -21.31
CA ASN A 85 11.36 36.09 -20.49
C ASN A 85 12.14 35.32 -19.40
N GLN A 86 13.25 35.85 -18.93
CA GLN A 86 14.11 35.24 -17.89
C GLN A 86 13.28 34.69 -16.71
N ALA A 87 12.26 35.44 -16.27
CA ALA A 87 11.35 35.04 -15.20
C ALA A 87 10.54 33.76 -15.51
N VAL A 88 10.15 33.56 -16.78
CA VAL A 88 9.45 32.34 -17.22
C VAL A 88 10.42 31.16 -17.26
N TRP A 89 11.66 31.38 -17.68
CA TRP A 89 12.71 30.35 -17.66
C TRP A 89 13.08 29.92 -16.23
N ASP A 90 13.17 30.87 -15.30
CA ASP A 90 13.45 30.58 -13.89
C ASP A 90 12.27 29.88 -13.21
N ALA A 91 11.03 30.30 -13.49
CA ALA A 91 9.83 29.60 -13.03
C ALA A 91 9.73 28.17 -13.60
N GLN A 92 10.14 27.95 -14.86
CA GLN A 92 10.18 26.62 -15.47
C GLN A 92 11.23 25.71 -14.82
N LYS A 93 12.45 26.21 -14.57
CA LYS A 93 13.46 25.46 -13.82
C LYS A 93 13.00 25.12 -12.41
N ALA A 94 12.35 26.06 -11.71
CA ALA A 94 11.80 25.82 -10.37
C ALA A 94 10.69 24.76 -10.38
N PHE A 95 9.79 24.78 -11.36
CA PHE A 95 8.76 23.75 -11.54
C PHE A 95 9.35 22.37 -11.82
N LEU A 96 10.34 22.29 -12.72
CA LEU A 96 11.01 21.03 -13.04
C LEU A 96 11.82 20.51 -11.84
N ALA A 97 12.50 21.37 -11.09
CA ALA A 97 13.20 21.01 -9.85
C ALA A 97 12.23 20.56 -8.75
N ALA A 98 11.04 21.15 -8.65
CA ALA A 98 10.02 20.70 -7.69
C ALA A 98 9.38 19.37 -8.10
N LYS A 99 9.22 19.11 -9.40
CA LYS A 99 8.56 17.90 -9.93
C LYS A 99 9.51 16.69 -10.03
N TYR A 100 10.78 16.94 -10.35
CA TYR A 100 11.80 15.92 -10.63
C TYR A 100 13.04 16.02 -9.71
N GLY A 101 13.04 16.92 -8.74
CA GLY A 101 14.06 16.96 -7.70
C GLY A 101 14.04 15.69 -6.86
N GLU A 102 15.18 15.37 -6.25
CA GLU A 102 15.50 14.10 -5.57
C GLU A 102 14.54 13.66 -4.44
N ALA A 103 13.49 14.43 -4.16
CA ALA A 103 12.54 14.18 -3.09
C ALA A 103 11.08 14.39 -3.51
N THR A 104 10.69 14.00 -4.75
CA THR A 104 9.30 13.54 -4.91
C THR A 104 9.20 12.22 -4.16
N GLN A 105 9.08 12.29 -2.82
CA GLN A 105 8.67 11.17 -1.99
C GLN A 105 7.35 10.72 -2.60
N GLN A 106 7.44 9.63 -3.35
CA GLN A 106 6.29 8.99 -3.92
C GLN A 106 5.56 8.46 -2.69
N GLU A 107 4.60 9.24 -2.16
CA GLU A 107 3.87 8.91 -0.93
C GLU A 107 3.45 7.45 -1.02
N ALA A 108 4.04 6.60 -0.18
CA ALA A 108 3.69 5.20 -0.16
C ALA A 108 2.27 5.10 0.45
N PRO A 109 1.42 4.18 -0.04
CA PRO A 109 0.16 3.93 0.63
C PRO A 109 0.41 3.51 2.09
N LEU A 110 -0.57 3.75 2.96
CA LEU A 110 -0.53 3.25 4.32
C LEU A 110 -0.38 1.73 4.33
N ASP A 111 0.27 1.21 5.37
CA ASP A 111 0.41 -0.22 5.55
C ASP A 111 -0.96 -0.91 5.66
N PRO A 112 -1.13 -2.10 5.07
CA PRO A 112 -2.35 -2.88 5.25
C PRO A 112 -2.59 -3.23 6.72
N LEU A 113 -3.86 -3.19 7.13
CA LEU A 113 -4.29 -3.67 8.43
C LEU A 113 -4.71 -5.14 8.35
N PHE A 114 -4.17 -5.95 9.25
CA PHE A 114 -4.51 -7.36 9.41
C PHE A 114 -5.11 -7.60 10.79
N THR A 115 -6.30 -8.18 10.82
CA THR A 115 -6.99 -8.52 12.07
C THR A 115 -7.38 -9.98 12.08
N VAL A 116 -7.08 -10.65 13.20
CA VAL A 116 -7.47 -12.03 13.48
C VAL A 116 -8.45 -12.03 14.66
N GLY A 117 -9.62 -12.62 14.46
CA GLY A 117 -10.67 -12.76 15.47
C GLY A 117 -11.27 -14.17 15.47
N ALA A 118 -12.15 -14.41 16.46
CA ALA A 118 -12.85 -15.70 16.57
C ALA A 118 -13.86 -15.93 15.43
N ASP A 119 -14.38 -14.86 14.82
CA ASP A 119 -15.37 -14.89 13.74
C ASP A 119 -14.73 -14.95 12.34
N GLY A 120 -13.46 -14.56 12.20
CA GLY A 120 -12.78 -14.53 10.91
C GLY A 120 -11.44 -13.77 10.93
N ILE A 121 -10.86 -13.65 9.73
CA ILE A 121 -9.73 -12.75 9.48
C ILE A 121 -10.15 -11.60 8.57
N SER A 122 -9.54 -10.45 8.76
CA SER A 122 -9.78 -9.25 7.93
C SER A 122 -8.46 -8.66 7.45
N ILE A 123 -8.44 -8.27 6.17
CA ILE A 123 -7.37 -7.50 5.54
C ILE A 123 -7.99 -6.20 5.04
N GLU A 124 -7.43 -5.07 5.43
CA GLU A 124 -7.94 -3.74 5.12
C GLU A 124 -6.83 -2.88 4.52
N VAL A 125 -7.18 -2.07 3.53
CA VAL A 125 -6.23 -1.19 2.82
C VAL A 125 -6.85 0.16 2.54
N PHE A 126 -6.00 1.18 2.50
CA PHE A 126 -6.32 2.49 1.94
C PHE A 126 -5.62 2.65 0.60
N SER A 127 -6.24 3.40 -0.32
CA SER A 127 -5.57 3.83 -1.54
C SER A 127 -4.39 4.75 -1.24
N ARG A 128 -3.53 4.96 -2.23
CA ARG A 128 -2.32 5.76 -2.10
C ARG A 128 -2.57 7.22 -1.76
N ASP A 129 -3.73 7.73 -2.17
CA ASP A 129 -4.22 9.07 -1.85
C ASP A 129 -5.19 9.09 -0.66
N GLU A 130 -5.32 7.95 0.04
CA GLU A 130 -6.18 7.74 1.21
C GLU A 130 -7.68 8.05 0.97
N SER A 131 -8.10 8.14 -0.29
CA SER A 131 -9.48 8.49 -0.68
C SER A 131 -10.43 7.29 -0.75
N THR A 132 -9.88 6.08 -0.84
CA THR A 132 -10.63 4.83 -0.99
C THR A 132 -10.20 3.83 0.08
N TYR A 133 -11.17 3.15 0.68
CA TYR A 133 -10.97 2.09 1.67
C TYR A 133 -11.60 0.78 1.18
N ALA A 134 -10.93 -0.34 1.42
CA ALA A 134 -11.47 -1.66 1.16
C ALA A 134 -11.12 -2.65 2.27
N ARG A 135 -12.06 -3.57 2.54
CA ARG A 135 -11.92 -4.66 3.49
C ARG A 135 -12.30 -6.00 2.87
N LEU A 136 -11.38 -6.95 2.93
CA LEU A 136 -11.66 -8.36 2.70
C LEU A 136 -11.84 -9.06 4.04
N HIS A 137 -13.03 -9.61 4.27
CA HIS A 137 -13.30 -10.42 5.46
C HIS A 137 -13.55 -11.88 5.07
N LEU A 138 -12.79 -12.78 5.69
CA LEU A 138 -12.96 -14.22 5.54
C LEU A 138 -13.57 -14.78 6.82
N LYS A 139 -14.81 -15.27 6.71
CA LYS A 139 -15.53 -15.85 7.84
C LYS A 139 -14.95 -17.23 8.21
N ALA A 140 -14.61 -17.41 9.48
CA ALA A 140 -14.15 -18.69 10.01
C ALA A 140 -15.21 -19.79 9.80
N GLY A 141 -14.77 -20.99 9.43
CA GLY A 141 -15.63 -22.15 9.14
C GLY A 141 -16.29 -22.14 7.76
N ALA A 142 -16.40 -20.98 7.10
CA ALA A 142 -16.94 -20.86 5.75
C ALA A 142 -15.82 -20.71 4.70
N ALA A 143 -14.93 -19.74 4.88
CA ALA A 143 -13.83 -19.46 3.94
C ALA A 143 -12.59 -20.33 4.20
N TYR A 144 -12.36 -20.67 5.47
CA TYR A 144 -11.23 -21.49 5.93
C TYR A 144 -11.62 -22.27 7.19
N GLN A 145 -10.82 -23.28 7.53
CA GLN A 145 -10.87 -24.00 8.80
C GLN A 145 -9.63 -23.67 9.62
N ALA A 146 -9.80 -23.02 10.78
CA ALA A 146 -8.68 -22.71 11.68
C ALA A 146 -8.17 -23.98 12.37
N GLU A 147 -6.85 -24.14 12.43
CA GLU A 147 -6.17 -25.08 13.32
C GLU A 147 -5.81 -24.40 14.64
N ALA A 148 -5.22 -23.20 14.56
CA ALA A 148 -4.84 -22.37 15.70
C ALA A 148 -4.82 -20.89 15.28
N PHE A 149 -5.10 -19.99 16.23
CA PHE A 149 -4.96 -18.56 16.00
C PHE A 149 -4.69 -17.79 17.30
N THR A 150 -4.05 -16.64 17.19
CA THR A 150 -3.89 -15.64 18.24
C THR A 150 -4.65 -14.40 17.81
N ALA A 151 -5.68 -14.01 18.57
CA ALA A 151 -6.48 -12.83 18.25
C ALA A 151 -5.65 -11.56 18.39
N GLY A 152 -5.79 -10.64 17.43
CA GLY A 152 -5.00 -9.41 17.41
C GLY A 152 -5.24 -8.58 16.16
N THR A 153 -4.73 -7.36 16.18
CA THR A 153 -4.74 -6.43 15.04
C THR A 153 -3.34 -5.85 14.85
N SER A 154 -2.96 -5.61 13.60
CA SER A 154 -1.61 -5.16 13.23
C SER A 154 -1.34 -3.68 13.46
N HIS A 155 -2.36 -2.84 13.57
CA HIS A 155 -2.24 -1.39 13.84
C HIS A 155 -3.10 -0.92 15.02
N LEU A 156 -2.78 0.28 15.55
CA LEU A 156 -3.51 1.02 16.60
C LEU A 156 -4.84 1.59 16.10
#